data_AF-A0A9D8B9S6-F1
#
_entry.id   AF-A0A9D8B9S6-F1
#
_cell.length_a   1.000
_cell.length_b   1.000
_cell.length_c   1.000
_cell.angle_alpha   90.00
_cell.angle_beta   90.00
_cell.angle_gamma   90.00
#
_symmetry.space_group_name_H-M   'P 1'
#
loop_
_entity.id
_entity.type
_entity.pdbx_description
1 polymer ?
#
loop_
_entity_poly.entity_id
_entity_poly.type
_entity_poly.pdbx_seq_one_letter_code
_entity_poly.pdbx_strand_id
1 'polypeptide(L)'
;IGVQLPSAVFETISDRPTPIYASAYQTANRILDAIAFRAAVALERDGFRSLPIPASQVLDRQNWCAAISHKAVARMAGLGWQGKNLLLITPQYGSRVRLVTVLTQAPLDPDTPVENRCGACTLCRDACPAGAIKGVGTRDYYRDREDALLLQKCVEKLTGEFKALPEVGHSICGICIRVCPFSKRSEKR
;
A
#
# COMPACT_ATOMS: atom_id res chain seq x y z
N ILE A 1 -6.79 6.55 6.61
CA ILE A 1 -5.95 7.75 6.41
C ILE A 1 -4.83 7.40 5.44
N GLY A 2 -4.45 8.30 4.53
CA GLY A 2 -3.39 8.04 3.55
C GLY A 2 -2.42 9.21 3.40
N VAL A 3 -1.15 8.90 3.12
CA VAL A 3 -0.09 9.87 2.83
C VAL A 3 0.53 9.52 1.48
N GLN A 4 0.65 10.51 0.60
CA GLN A 4 1.34 10.37 -0.67
C GLN A 4 2.86 10.36 -0.47
N LEU A 5 3.56 9.48 -1.18
CA LEU A 5 5.01 9.59 -1.33
C LEU A 5 5.36 10.46 -2.55
N PRO A 6 6.38 11.34 -2.44
CA PRO A 6 6.80 12.17 -3.57
C PRO A 6 7.11 11.33 -4.81
N SER A 7 6.66 11.78 -5.97
CA SER A 7 6.83 11.08 -7.25
C SER A 7 8.30 10.79 -7.58
N ALA A 8 9.16 11.79 -7.38
CA ALA A 8 10.59 11.72 -7.65
C ALA A 8 11.29 10.55 -6.94
N VAL A 9 10.80 10.14 -5.76
CA VAL A 9 11.34 8.98 -5.04
C VAL A 9 11.25 7.71 -5.89
N PHE A 10 10.14 7.51 -6.61
CA PHE A 10 9.93 6.33 -7.44
C PHE A 10 10.71 6.39 -8.76
N GLU A 11 11.06 7.57 -9.24
CA GLU A 11 11.90 7.70 -10.45
C GLU A 11 13.36 7.30 -10.19
N THR A 12 13.80 7.29 -8.93
CA THR A 12 15.09 6.70 -8.55
C THR A 12 15.13 5.17 -8.67
N ILE A 13 13.98 4.50 -8.71
CA ILE A 13 13.89 3.03 -8.72
C ILE A 13 14.03 2.54 -10.17
N SER A 14 15.06 1.74 -10.47
CA SER A 14 15.21 1.06 -11.76
C SER A 14 14.74 -0.40 -11.67
N ASP A 15 15.63 -1.27 -11.22
CA ASP A 15 15.57 -2.72 -11.10
C ASP A 15 15.52 -3.19 -9.63
N ARG A 16 15.76 -2.28 -8.68
CA ARG A 16 15.84 -2.52 -7.24
C ARG A 16 15.41 -1.29 -6.42
N PRO A 17 15.00 -1.45 -5.14
CA PRO A 17 14.70 -0.30 -4.29
C PRO A 17 15.95 0.54 -4.01
N THR A 18 15.74 1.81 -3.68
CA THR A 18 16.82 2.76 -3.37
C THR A 18 16.81 3.17 -1.89
N PRO A 19 17.95 3.69 -1.36
CA PRO A 19 18.02 4.23 0.00
C PRO A 19 17.08 5.43 0.19
N ILE A 20 16.91 6.26 -0.86
CA ILE A 20 15.95 7.38 -0.87
C ILE A 20 14.53 6.85 -0.70
N TYR A 21 14.14 5.79 -1.41
CA TYR A 21 12.84 5.16 -1.25
C TYR A 21 12.65 4.53 0.13
N ALA A 22 13.67 3.86 0.65
CA ALA A 22 13.66 3.32 2.01
C ALA A 22 13.40 4.40 3.08
N SER A 23 14.11 5.53 2.98
CA SER A 23 13.95 6.67 3.89
C SER A 23 12.55 7.30 3.79
N ALA A 24 12.06 7.53 2.57
CA ALA A 24 10.72 8.07 2.33
C ALA A 24 9.62 7.12 2.85
N TYR A 25 9.78 5.80 2.65
CA TYR A 25 8.88 4.78 3.16
C TYR A 25 8.78 4.82 4.70
N GLN A 26 9.92 4.85 5.39
CA GLN A 26 9.96 4.91 6.86
C GLN A 26 9.38 6.22 7.39
N THR A 27 9.71 7.34 6.74
CA THR A 27 9.19 8.65 7.12
C THR A 27 7.67 8.71 6.98
N ALA A 28 7.12 8.22 5.86
CA ALA A 28 5.69 8.14 5.65
C ALA A 28 5.00 7.28 6.72
N ASN A 29 5.59 6.15 7.11
CA ASN A 29 5.04 5.31 8.20
C ASN A 29 4.99 6.06 9.53
N ARG A 30 6.07 6.74 9.93
CA ARG A 30 6.08 7.51 11.19
C ARG A 30 5.05 8.63 11.19
N ILE A 31 4.91 9.35 10.07
CA ILE A 31 3.89 10.40 9.92
C ILE A 31 2.49 9.80 10.07
N LEU A 32 2.22 8.69 9.38
CA LEU A 32 0.94 7.99 9.47
C LEU A 32 0.63 7.52 10.88
N ASP A 33 1.59 6.90 11.56
CA ASP A 33 1.41 6.39 12.93
C ASP A 33 1.18 7.55 13.91
N ALA A 34 1.88 8.68 13.75
CA ALA A 34 1.64 9.88 14.55
C ALA A 34 0.24 10.47 14.31
N ILE A 35 -0.22 10.53 13.05
CA ILE A 35 -1.56 10.99 12.72
C ILE A 35 -2.62 10.05 13.33
N ALA A 36 -2.45 8.73 13.16
CA ALA A 36 -3.38 7.73 13.67
C ALA A 36 -3.47 7.78 15.19
N PHE A 37 -2.34 7.89 15.88
CA PHE A 37 -2.29 8.01 17.34
C PHE A 37 -3.01 9.27 17.83
N ARG A 38 -2.72 10.43 17.21
CA ARG A 38 -3.37 11.70 17.58
C ARG A 38 -4.88 11.67 17.31
N ALA A 39 -5.30 11.07 16.20
CA ALA A 39 -6.72 10.91 15.87
C ALA A 39 -7.43 10.01 16.88
N ALA A 40 -6.82 8.88 17.27
CA ALA A 40 -7.37 8.00 18.28
C ALA A 40 -7.51 8.71 19.65
N VAL A 41 -6.48 9.43 20.09
CA VAL A 41 -6.55 10.21 21.34
C VAL A 41 -7.64 11.29 21.29
N ALA A 42 -7.84 11.94 20.13
CA ALA A 42 -8.91 12.90 19.97
C ALA A 42 -10.29 12.24 20.09
N LEU A 43 -10.50 11.09 19.45
CA LEU A 43 -11.75 10.33 19.54
C LEU A 43 -12.04 9.86 20.97
N GLU A 44 -11.02 9.41 21.71
CA GLU A 44 -11.16 9.01 23.12
C GLU A 44 -11.55 10.20 24.00
N ARG A 45 -11.03 11.41 23.74
CA ARG A 45 -11.43 12.64 24.45
C ARG A 45 -12.88 13.01 24.21
N ASP A 46 -13.40 12.68 23.03
CA ASP A 46 -14.80 12.86 22.66
C ASP A 46 -15.70 11.71 23.16
N GLY A 47 -15.14 10.77 23.95
CA GLY A 47 -15.87 9.66 24.57
C GLY A 47 -16.03 8.42 23.69
N PHE A 48 -15.35 8.36 22.53
CA PHE A 48 -15.41 7.23 21.61
C PHE A 48 -14.20 6.33 21.75
N ARG A 49 -14.43 5.04 22.07
CA ARG A 49 -13.37 4.03 22.03
C ARG A 49 -12.73 3.99 20.64
N SER A 50 -11.40 4.02 20.61
CA SER A 50 -10.65 3.98 19.36
C SER A 50 -9.33 3.23 19.47
N LEU A 51 -8.88 2.67 18.35
CA LEU A 51 -7.67 1.86 18.26
C LEU A 51 -6.88 2.23 17.00
N PRO A 52 -5.71 2.87 17.13
CA PRO A 52 -4.83 3.12 16.00
C PRO A 52 -4.08 1.83 15.62
N ILE A 53 -4.24 1.38 14.38
CA ILE A 53 -3.52 0.24 13.82
C ILE A 53 -2.27 0.75 13.10
N PRO A 54 -1.04 0.32 13.48
CA PRO A 54 0.20 0.82 12.88
C PRO A 54 0.31 0.53 11.37
N ALA A 55 0.88 1.47 10.61
CA ALA A 55 0.95 1.44 9.15
C ALA A 55 1.75 0.27 8.56
N SER A 56 2.65 -0.34 9.33
CA SER A 56 3.57 -1.38 8.84
C SER A 56 3.97 -2.38 9.94
N GLN A 57 3.00 -3.06 10.55
CA GLN A 57 3.25 -4.13 11.53
C GLN A 57 2.85 -5.50 10.99
N VAL A 58 3.77 -6.47 11.05
CA VAL A 58 3.50 -7.89 10.74
C VAL A 58 3.34 -8.63 12.05
N LEU A 59 2.19 -9.27 12.25
CA LEU A 59 1.86 -10.07 13.43
C LEU A 59 2.07 -11.56 13.18
N ASP A 60 1.79 -12.02 11.96
CA ASP A 60 2.06 -13.39 11.52
C ASP A 60 3.08 -13.34 10.39
N ARG A 61 4.28 -13.87 10.65
CA ARG A 61 5.38 -13.91 9.66
C ARG A 61 5.32 -15.11 8.72
N GLN A 62 4.57 -16.14 9.05
CA GLN A 62 4.36 -17.27 8.15
C GLN A 62 3.41 -16.85 7.03
N ASN A 63 2.31 -16.21 7.40
CA ASN A 63 1.30 -15.75 6.44
C ASN A 63 1.44 -14.27 6.07
N TRP A 64 2.40 -13.52 6.62
CA TRP A 64 2.56 -12.08 6.35
C TRP A 64 1.29 -11.27 6.57
N CYS A 65 0.62 -11.52 7.70
CA CYS A 65 -0.62 -10.87 8.08
C CYS A 65 -0.40 -9.85 9.20
N ALA A 66 -1.23 -8.80 9.17
CA ALA A 66 -1.37 -7.79 10.21
C ALA A 66 -2.74 -7.94 10.89
N ALA A 67 -3.06 -7.08 11.87
CA ALA A 67 -4.37 -7.07 12.51
C ALA A 67 -5.52 -6.81 11.51
N ILE A 68 -5.26 -6.01 10.47
CA ILE A 68 -6.23 -5.69 9.41
C ILE A 68 -5.51 -5.29 8.11
N SER A 69 -6.17 -5.44 6.97
CA SER A 69 -5.69 -4.93 5.68
C SER A 69 -6.07 -3.47 5.50
N HIS A 70 -5.12 -2.55 5.67
CA HIS A 70 -5.33 -1.12 5.37
C HIS A 70 -5.82 -0.88 3.94
N LYS A 71 -5.41 -1.72 2.99
CA LYS A 71 -5.82 -1.61 1.58
C LYS A 71 -7.29 -1.96 1.39
N ALA A 72 -7.78 -3.00 2.09
CA ALA A 72 -9.19 -3.38 2.05
C ALA A 72 -10.06 -2.28 2.69
N VAL A 73 -9.64 -1.77 3.85
CA VAL A 73 -10.32 -0.65 4.54
C VAL A 73 -10.38 0.59 3.65
N ALA A 74 -9.27 0.96 3.03
CA ALA A 74 -9.21 2.14 2.16
C ALA A 74 -10.06 2.00 0.89
N ARG A 75 -10.19 0.78 0.33
CA ARG A 75 -11.12 0.52 -0.79
C ARG A 75 -12.58 0.67 -0.34
N MET A 76 -12.92 0.15 0.84
CA MET A 76 -14.28 0.30 1.40
C MET A 76 -14.60 1.77 1.67
N ALA A 77 -13.64 2.54 2.19
CA ALA A 77 -13.75 3.98 2.44
C ALA A 77 -13.62 4.84 1.16
N GLY A 78 -13.83 4.29 -0.04
CA GLY A 78 -13.85 5.07 -1.28
C GLY A 78 -12.53 5.74 -1.69
N LEU A 79 -11.40 5.44 -1.05
CA LEU A 79 -10.12 6.12 -1.34
C LEU A 79 -9.50 5.68 -2.67
N GLY A 80 -9.94 4.56 -3.22
CA GLY A 80 -9.41 4.00 -4.45
C GLY A 80 -9.90 2.57 -4.71
N TRP A 81 -9.25 1.89 -5.64
CA TRP A 81 -9.56 0.51 -6.01
C TRP A 81 -8.35 -0.40 -5.81
N GLN A 82 -8.58 -1.71 -5.72
CA GLN A 82 -7.51 -2.70 -5.60
C GLN A 82 -6.90 -3.01 -6.98
N GLY A 83 -5.65 -2.64 -7.19
CA GLY A 83 -4.94 -2.90 -8.44
C GLY A 83 -4.54 -4.36 -8.63
N LYS A 84 -4.15 -4.72 -9.86
CA LYS A 84 -3.60 -6.05 -10.20
C LYS A 84 -2.31 -6.39 -9.44
N ASN A 85 -1.58 -5.37 -8.98
CA ASN A 85 -0.42 -5.50 -8.09
C ASN A 85 -0.80 -5.67 -6.61
N LEU A 86 -2.10 -5.86 -6.32
CA LEU A 86 -2.68 -5.99 -4.98
C LEU A 86 -2.47 -4.75 -4.08
N LEU A 87 -2.10 -3.60 -4.64
CA LEU A 87 -2.03 -2.32 -3.93
C LEU A 87 -3.32 -1.52 -4.10
N LEU A 88 -3.58 -0.59 -3.19
CA LEU A 88 -4.61 0.42 -3.43
C LEU A 88 -4.08 1.40 -4.49
N ILE A 89 -4.91 1.71 -5.48
CA ILE A 89 -4.67 2.76 -6.47
C ILE A 89 -5.72 3.85 -6.26
N THR A 90 -5.28 5.07 -5.97
CA THR A 90 -6.17 6.23 -5.81
C THR A 90 -6.27 6.99 -7.13
N PRO A 91 -7.39 7.70 -7.39
CA PRO A 91 -7.54 8.52 -8.59
C PRO A 91 -6.46 9.60 -8.73
N GLN A 92 -6.06 10.23 -7.63
CA GLN A 92 -5.17 11.39 -7.62
C GLN A 92 -3.68 11.00 -7.58
N TYR A 93 -3.33 9.94 -6.86
CA TYR A 93 -1.92 9.63 -6.53
C TYR A 93 -1.49 8.23 -7.01
N GLY A 94 -2.38 7.50 -7.70
CA GLY A 94 -2.12 6.14 -8.11
C GLY A 94 -1.80 5.23 -6.91
N SER A 95 -0.82 4.34 -7.06
CA SER A 95 -0.38 3.48 -5.96
C SER A 95 0.75 4.09 -5.11
N ARG A 96 1.06 5.38 -5.28
CA ARG A 96 2.12 6.10 -4.53
C ARG A 96 1.62 6.60 -3.17
N VAL A 97 0.81 5.80 -2.49
CA VAL A 97 0.21 6.12 -1.19
C VAL A 97 0.57 5.06 -0.16
N ARG A 98 0.81 5.51 1.08
CA ARG A 98 0.85 4.67 2.27
C ARG A 98 -0.41 4.91 3.09
N LEU A 99 -0.81 3.91 3.88
CA LEU A 99 -2.10 3.88 4.54
C LEU A 99 -1.93 3.51 6.02
N VAL A 100 -2.85 4.01 6.82
CA VAL A 100 -3.05 3.63 8.23
C VAL A 100 -4.54 3.67 8.55
N THR A 101 -4.95 2.90 9.55
CA THR A 101 -6.35 2.75 9.97
C THR A 101 -6.49 3.07 11.44
N VAL A 102 -7.53 3.82 11.78
CA VAL A 102 -8.04 3.94 13.16
C VAL A 102 -9.39 3.25 13.18
N LEU A 103 -9.56 2.27 14.07
CA LEU A 103 -10.86 1.68 14.34
C LEU A 103 -11.53 2.51 15.44
N THR A 104 -12.83 2.78 15.34
CA THR A 104 -13.54 3.57 16.34
C THR A 104 -15.01 3.20 16.41
N GLN A 105 -15.64 3.50 17.56
CA GLN A 105 -17.09 3.41 17.77
C GLN A 105 -17.80 4.75 17.52
N ALA A 106 -17.08 5.80 17.14
CA ALA A 106 -17.69 7.06 16.74
C ALA A 106 -18.67 6.85 15.58
N PRO A 107 -19.87 7.47 15.60
CA PRO A 107 -20.81 7.39 14.50
C PRO A 107 -20.25 8.16 13.30
N LEU A 108 -19.93 7.44 12.23
CA LEU A 108 -19.41 7.99 10.98
C LEU A 108 -20.25 7.49 9.82
N ASP A 109 -20.54 8.37 8.87
CA ASP A 109 -21.20 7.97 7.63
C ASP A 109 -20.22 7.18 6.75
N PRO A 110 -20.61 6.00 6.24
CA PRO A 110 -19.74 5.21 5.39
C PRO A 110 -19.69 5.77 3.97
N ASP A 111 -18.48 5.81 3.41
CA ASP A 111 -18.28 6.07 1.98
C ASP A 111 -18.59 4.83 1.13
N THR A 112 -18.68 5.03 -0.19
CA THR A 112 -18.85 3.94 -1.15
C THR A 112 -17.55 3.64 -1.92
N PRO A 113 -17.26 2.36 -2.21
CA PRO A 113 -16.11 1.98 -3.01
C PRO A 113 -16.08 2.58 -4.42
N VAL A 114 -14.86 2.80 -4.94
CA VAL A 114 -14.64 3.30 -6.31
C VAL A 114 -14.41 2.12 -7.26
N GLU A 115 -14.92 2.22 -8.48
CA GLU A 115 -14.76 1.21 -9.54
C GLU A 115 -13.28 0.96 -9.89
N ASN A 116 -12.95 -0.29 -10.19
CA ASN A 116 -11.63 -0.69 -10.63
C ASN A 116 -11.30 -0.19 -12.04
N ARG A 117 -10.20 0.54 -12.18
CA ARG A 117 -9.78 1.15 -13.46
C ARG A 117 -8.54 0.52 -14.08
N CYS A 118 -8.08 -0.64 -13.60
CA CYS A 118 -6.91 -1.30 -14.18
C CYS A 118 -7.14 -1.77 -15.63
N GLY A 119 -8.36 -2.20 -15.98
CA GLY A 119 -8.71 -2.69 -17.32
C GLY A 119 -7.74 -3.78 -17.82
N ALA A 120 -7.34 -3.67 -19.09
CA ALA A 120 -6.44 -4.63 -19.73
C ALA A 120 -4.95 -4.41 -19.39
N CYS A 121 -4.57 -3.40 -18.59
CA CYS A 121 -3.18 -3.08 -18.29
C CYS A 121 -2.42 -4.25 -17.64
N THR A 122 -1.18 -4.50 -18.08
CA THR A 122 -0.29 -5.56 -17.54
C THR A 122 1.05 -5.05 -17.02
N LEU A 123 1.32 -3.75 -17.09
CA LEU A 123 2.65 -3.17 -16.81
C LEU A 123 3.27 -3.61 -15.47
N CYS A 124 2.47 -3.68 -14.40
CA CYS A 124 2.98 -4.11 -13.09
C CYS A 124 3.31 -5.61 -13.03
N ARG A 125 2.58 -6.45 -13.78
CA ARG A 125 2.91 -7.87 -13.95
C ARG A 125 4.24 -8.00 -14.68
N ASP A 126 4.33 -7.35 -15.83
CA ASP A 126 5.45 -7.51 -16.76
C ASP A 126 6.76 -6.98 -16.16
N ALA A 127 6.70 -5.95 -15.30
CA ALA A 127 7.87 -5.38 -14.63
C ALA A 127 8.23 -6.05 -13.28
N CYS A 128 7.46 -7.04 -12.79
CA CYS A 128 7.69 -7.61 -11.46
C CYS A 128 8.98 -8.45 -11.44
N PRO A 129 10.02 -8.08 -10.67
CA PRO A 129 11.30 -8.80 -10.68
C PRO A 129 11.21 -10.20 -10.06
N ALA A 130 10.13 -10.48 -9.31
CA ALA A 130 9.85 -11.78 -8.70
C ALA A 130 8.90 -12.64 -9.56
N GLY A 131 8.33 -12.09 -10.65
CA GLY A 131 7.25 -12.75 -11.38
C GLY A 131 6.05 -13.10 -10.49
N ALA A 132 5.79 -12.30 -9.45
CA ALA A 132 4.82 -12.61 -8.40
C ALA A 132 3.39 -12.18 -8.76
N ILE A 133 3.23 -11.12 -9.56
CA ILE A 133 1.91 -10.59 -9.92
C ILE A 133 1.30 -11.48 -11.01
N LYS A 134 0.10 -12.01 -10.80
CA LYS A 134 -0.58 -12.86 -11.80
C LYS A 134 -1.17 -12.05 -12.95
N GLY A 135 -1.52 -10.79 -12.72
CA GLY A 135 -2.12 -9.88 -13.72
C GLY A 135 -3.60 -10.15 -14.01
N VAL A 136 -4.25 -11.00 -13.21
CA VAL A 136 -5.70 -11.23 -13.23
C VAL A 136 -6.39 -9.95 -12.79
N GLY A 137 -7.37 -9.45 -13.55
CA GLY A 137 -8.18 -8.29 -13.14
C GLY A 137 -9.33 -8.69 -12.23
N THR A 138 -9.86 -7.74 -11.45
CA THR A 138 -11.13 -7.88 -10.72
C THR A 138 -12.01 -6.67 -11.04
N ARG A 139 -13.33 -6.86 -11.04
CA ARG A 139 -14.29 -5.74 -11.12
C ARG A 139 -14.35 -4.97 -9.82
N ASP A 140 -14.12 -5.66 -8.71
CA ASP A 140 -14.25 -5.09 -7.39
C ASP A 140 -12.99 -5.35 -6.53
N TYR A 141 -12.92 -6.51 -5.87
CA TYR A 141 -11.80 -6.93 -5.05
C TYR A 141 -11.46 -8.41 -5.31
N TYR A 142 -10.29 -8.85 -4.85
CA TYR A 142 -9.95 -10.28 -4.84
C TYR A 142 -10.40 -10.90 -3.52
N ARG A 143 -11.09 -12.04 -3.58
CA ARG A 143 -11.54 -12.74 -2.37
C ARG A 143 -10.34 -13.11 -1.50
N ASP A 144 -9.33 -13.70 -2.15
CA ASP A 144 -8.08 -14.08 -1.52
C ASP A 144 -6.92 -13.35 -2.23
N ARG A 145 -5.90 -12.93 -1.48
CA ARG A 145 -4.76 -12.22 -2.07
C ARG A 145 -3.98 -13.09 -3.05
N GLU A 146 -4.03 -14.40 -2.84
CA GLU A 146 -3.43 -15.43 -3.68
C GLU A 146 -4.04 -15.42 -5.09
N ASP A 147 -5.26 -14.92 -5.29
CA ASP A 147 -5.88 -14.78 -6.61
C ASP A 147 -5.14 -13.75 -7.49
N ALA A 148 -4.53 -12.73 -6.88
CA ALA A 148 -3.80 -11.69 -7.59
C ALA A 148 -2.28 -11.88 -7.58
N LEU A 149 -1.74 -12.49 -6.52
CA LEU A 149 -0.31 -12.47 -6.22
C LEU A 149 0.18 -13.85 -5.74
N LEU A 150 1.26 -14.35 -6.34
CA LEU A 150 2.10 -15.40 -5.79
C LEU A 150 2.94 -14.79 -4.65
N LEU A 151 2.31 -14.66 -3.48
CA LEU A 151 2.87 -13.91 -2.35
C LEU A 151 4.28 -14.38 -1.98
N GLN A 152 4.49 -15.69 -1.92
CA GLN A 152 5.75 -16.26 -1.45
C GLN A 152 6.94 -15.84 -2.34
N LYS A 153 6.76 -15.78 -3.66
CA LYS A 153 7.78 -15.25 -4.59
C LYS A 153 8.13 -13.78 -4.29
N CYS A 154 7.12 -12.98 -3.97
CA CYS A 154 7.33 -11.59 -3.59
C CYS A 154 8.12 -11.52 -2.29
N VAL A 155 7.69 -12.24 -1.26
CA VAL A 155 8.36 -12.31 0.05
C VAL A 155 9.82 -12.70 -0.09
N GLU A 156 10.12 -13.80 -0.79
CA GLU A 156 11.48 -14.30 -0.97
C GLU A 156 12.39 -13.27 -1.63
N LYS A 157 11.91 -12.59 -2.68
CA LYS A 157 12.67 -11.49 -3.31
C LYS A 157 12.92 -10.34 -2.34
N LEU A 158 11.92 -9.97 -1.54
CA LEU A 158 12.03 -8.86 -0.59
C LEU A 158 12.97 -9.21 0.58
N THR A 159 12.83 -10.38 1.19
CA THR A 159 13.57 -10.76 2.41
C THR A 159 14.95 -11.34 2.11
N GLY A 160 15.11 -12.03 0.99
CA GLY A 160 16.36 -12.68 0.62
C GLY A 160 17.32 -11.77 -0.15
N GLU A 161 16.81 -10.91 -1.04
CA GLU A 161 17.66 -10.11 -1.93
C GLU A 161 17.63 -8.63 -1.55
N PHE A 162 16.46 -8.00 -1.58
CA PHE A 162 16.40 -6.54 -1.43
C PHE A 162 16.66 -6.06 0.00
N LYS A 163 16.24 -6.82 1.01
CA LYS A 163 16.59 -6.50 2.41
C LYS A 163 18.09 -6.63 2.69
N ALA A 164 18.79 -7.50 1.97
CA ALA A 164 20.23 -7.72 2.12
C ALA A 164 21.08 -6.59 1.51
N LEU A 165 20.48 -5.67 0.75
CA LEU A 165 21.16 -4.47 0.26
C LEU A 165 21.54 -3.57 1.45
N PRO A 166 22.84 -3.31 1.71
CA PRO A 166 23.29 -2.62 2.93
C PRO A 166 22.65 -1.25 3.15
N GLU A 167 22.47 -0.49 2.07
CA GLU A 167 21.93 0.87 2.08
C GLU A 167 20.38 0.93 2.11
N VAL A 168 19.69 -0.21 1.97
CA VAL A 168 18.21 -0.30 1.95
C VAL A 168 17.68 -0.90 3.25
N GLY A 169 18.24 -2.04 3.68
CA GLY A 169 17.95 -2.68 4.98
C GLY A 169 16.49 -3.10 5.24
N HIS A 170 15.62 -3.05 4.22
CA HIS A 170 14.18 -3.22 4.37
C HIS A 170 13.60 -4.13 3.28
N SER A 171 12.56 -4.87 3.65
CA SER A 171 11.79 -5.73 2.74
C SER A 171 10.86 -4.90 1.84
N ILE A 172 11.44 -4.12 0.92
CA ILE A 172 10.71 -3.23 -0.01
C ILE A 172 11.18 -3.42 -1.46
N CYS A 173 10.36 -3.02 -2.44
CA CYS A 173 10.71 -3.07 -3.87
C CYS A 173 10.26 -1.80 -4.60
N GLY A 174 8.94 -1.58 -4.75
CA GLY A 174 8.38 -0.37 -5.34
C GLY A 174 8.30 -0.33 -6.88
N ILE A 175 8.84 -1.32 -7.61
CA ILE A 175 8.83 -1.31 -9.08
C ILE A 175 7.40 -1.32 -9.65
N CYS A 176 6.51 -2.16 -9.10
CA CYS A 176 5.11 -2.22 -9.52
C CYS A 176 4.33 -0.91 -9.23
N ILE A 177 4.82 -0.07 -8.31
CA ILE A 177 4.27 1.25 -8.00
C ILE A 177 4.74 2.27 -9.04
N ARG A 178 6.04 2.24 -9.37
CA ARG A 178 6.67 3.12 -10.37
C ARG A 178 6.04 2.98 -11.75
N VAL A 179 5.84 1.74 -12.21
CA VAL A 179 5.36 1.48 -13.59
C VAL A 179 3.83 1.65 -13.73
N CYS A 180 3.10 1.80 -12.63
CA CYS A 180 1.65 1.95 -12.67
C CYS A 180 1.26 3.24 -13.41
N PRO A 181 0.42 3.19 -14.45
CA PRO A 181 0.09 4.37 -15.26
C PRO A 181 -0.69 5.42 -14.45
N PHE A 182 -1.46 5.01 -13.45
CA PHE A 182 -2.15 5.92 -12.54
C PHE A 182 -1.20 6.68 -11.62
N SER A 183 -0.03 6.12 -11.32
CA SER A 183 1.02 6.79 -10.54
C SER A 183 1.77 7.86 -11.33
N LYS A 184 1.86 7.73 -12.66
CA LYS A 184 2.51 8.73 -13.54
C LYS A 184 1.58 9.87 -13.92
N ARG A 185 0.27 9.61 -14.04
CA ARG A 185 -0.73 10.64 -14.36
C ARG A 185 -0.85 11.72 -13.29
N SER A 186 -0.49 11.41 -12.03
CA SER A 186 -0.50 12.38 -10.93
C SER A 186 0.53 13.51 -11.06
N GLU A 187 1.54 13.37 -11.93
CA GLU A 187 2.60 14.38 -12.14
C GLU A 187 2.19 15.48 -13.12
N LYS A 188 1.12 15.31 -13.88
CA LYS A 188 0.67 16.25 -14.93
C LYS A 188 -0.33 17.30 -14.43
N ARG A 189 -0.32 17.62 -13.14
CA ARG A 189 -1.19 18.65 -12.54
C ARG A 189 -0.36 19.71 -11.85
#